data_AF-A0A5P9GYW1-F1
#
_entry.id   AF-A0A5P9GYW1-F1
#
_cell.length_a   1.000
_cell.length_b   1.000
_cell.length_c   1.000
_cell.angle_alpha   90.00
_cell.angle_beta   90.00
_cell.angle_gamma   90.00
#
_symmetry.space_group_name_H-M   'P 1'
#
loop_
_entity.id
_entity.type
_entity.pdbx_description
1 polymer ?
#
loop_
_entity_poly.entity_id
_entity_poly.type
_entity_poly.pdbx_seq_one_letter_code
_entity_poly.pdbx_strand_id
1 'polypeptide(L)'
;MSLTPIMNGLERSGATGAEAEAVARLGFLEWVFGYPGAVTAGVVREALAEPAVRNADSAAARAFARVLEEARHAAPMTRGRRGRAARVVH
;
A
#
# COMPACT_ATOMS: atom_id res chain seq x y z
N MET A 1 5.89 9.16 7.12
CA MET A 1 7.05 8.27 7.06
C MET A 1 7.44 8.09 5.60
N SER A 2 8.73 8.00 5.29
CA SER A 2 9.22 7.75 3.93
C SER A 2 9.18 6.27 3.59
N LEU A 3 9.08 5.93 2.31
CA LEU A 3 9.06 4.56 1.78
C LEU A 3 10.46 3.91 1.82
N THR A 4 11.53 4.71 1.72
CA THR A 4 12.91 4.23 1.59
C THR A 4 13.39 3.33 2.75
N PRO A 5 13.13 3.65 4.03
CA PRO A 5 13.54 2.80 5.14
C PRO A 5 12.87 1.41 5.12
N ILE A 6 11.60 1.36 4.69
CA ILE A 6 10.80 0.14 4.59
C ILE A 6 11.39 -0.74 3.49
N MET A 7 11.62 -0.18 2.30
CA MET A 7 12.27 -0.90 1.19
C MET A 7 13.66 -1.43 1.59
N ASN A 8 14.48 -0.62 2.26
CA ASN A 8 15.77 -1.07 2.76
C ASN A 8 15.67 -2.24 3.76
N GLY A 9 14.64 -2.27 4.61
CA GLY A 9 14.39 -3.39 5.51
C GLY A 9 13.95 -4.65 4.76
N LEU A 10 13.08 -4.49 3.77
CA LEU A 10 12.60 -5.59 2.91
C LEU A 10 13.73 -6.18 2.07
N GLU A 11 14.63 -5.37 1.52
CA GLU A 11 15.77 -5.83 0.72
C GLU A 11 16.78 -6.65 1.54
N ARG A 12 16.93 -6.33 2.83
CA ARG A 12 17.77 -7.11 3.75
C ARG A 12 17.07 -8.35 4.32
N SER A 13 15.77 -8.51 4.07
CA SER A 13 15.01 -9.65 4.57
C SER A 13 15.33 -10.92 3.79
N GLY A 14 15.72 -11.98 4.49
CA GLY A 14 15.87 -13.33 3.94
C GLY A 14 14.55 -14.10 3.79
N ALA A 15 13.41 -13.47 4.10
CA ALA A 15 12.10 -14.11 4.03
C ALA A 15 11.75 -14.50 2.59
N THR A 16 11.14 -15.67 2.42
CA THR A 16 10.69 -16.20 1.12
C THR A 16 9.28 -16.76 1.20
N GLY A 17 8.64 -16.97 0.05
CA GLY A 17 7.28 -17.54 -0.02
C GLY A 17 6.27 -16.77 0.84
N ALA A 18 5.52 -17.50 1.66
CA ALA A 18 4.48 -16.91 2.54
C ALA A 18 5.04 -15.92 3.57
N GLU A 19 6.29 -16.12 4.03
CA GLU A 19 6.92 -15.21 4.98
C GLU A 19 7.23 -13.85 4.31
N ALA A 20 7.71 -13.89 3.06
CA ALA A 20 7.95 -12.67 2.27
C ALA A 20 6.66 -11.85 2.10
N GLU A 21 5.52 -12.52 1.87
CA GLU A 21 4.22 -11.87 1.77
C GLU A 21 3.77 -11.26 3.10
N ALA A 22 3.97 -11.95 4.23
CA ALA A 22 3.63 -11.44 5.55
C ALA A 22 4.45 -10.18 5.90
N VAL A 23 5.76 -10.22 5.68
CA VAL A 23 6.65 -9.08 5.94
C VAL A 23 6.33 -7.91 5.01
N ALA A 24 6.04 -8.17 3.74
CA ALA A 24 5.59 -7.15 2.79
C ALA A 24 4.30 -6.46 3.25
N ARG A 25 3.29 -7.23 3.68
CA ARG A 25 2.03 -6.67 4.20
C ARG A 25 2.25 -5.84 5.46
N LEU A 26 3.12 -6.27 6.36
CA LEU A 26 3.49 -5.49 7.54
C LEU A 26 4.14 -4.15 7.16
N GLY A 27 5.11 -4.18 6.25
CA GLY A 27 5.75 -2.96 5.73
C GLY A 27 4.75 -2.02 5.07
N PHE A 28 3.74 -2.55 4.37
CA PHE A 28 2.69 -1.73 3.79
C PHE A 28 1.83 -1.05 4.86
N LEU A 29 1.43 -1.78 5.90
CA LEU A 29 0.68 -1.20 7.03
C LEU A 29 1.49 -0.13 7.76
N GLU A 30 2.77 -0.38 8.02
CA GLU A 30 3.69 0.60 8.62
C GLU A 30 3.75 1.88 7.79
N TRP A 31 3.90 1.74 6.47
CA TRP A 31 3.89 2.89 5.56
C TRP A 31 2.56 3.66 5.62
N VAL A 32 1.43 2.95 5.52
CA VAL A 32 0.09 3.54 5.50
C VAL A 32 -0.20 4.31 6.78
N PHE A 33 0.06 3.70 7.95
CA PHE A 33 -0.17 4.34 9.24
C PHE A 33 0.86 5.43 9.57
N GLY A 34 2.06 5.34 9.00
CA GLY A 34 3.10 6.35 9.15
C GLY A 34 2.95 7.53 8.19
N TYR A 35 2.12 7.45 7.14
CA TYR A 35 2.00 8.50 6.12
C TYR A 35 1.29 9.74 6.68
N PRO A 36 1.81 10.96 6.46
CA PRO A 36 1.15 12.18 6.91
C PRO A 36 -0.09 12.44 6.03
N GLY A 37 -1.23 11.93 6.47
CA GLY A 37 -2.52 12.07 5.79
C GLY A 37 -3.03 10.77 5.19
N ALA A 38 -4.03 10.87 4.32
CA ALA A 38 -4.65 9.69 3.71
C ALA A 38 -3.78 9.15 2.56
N VAL A 39 -3.46 7.85 2.60
CA VAL A 39 -2.90 7.14 1.44
C VAL A 39 -3.99 6.99 0.39
N THR A 40 -3.91 7.79 -0.67
CA THR A 40 -4.83 7.74 -1.81
C THR A 40 -4.27 6.88 -2.94
N ALA A 41 -5.09 6.54 -3.93
CA ALA A 41 -4.61 5.89 -5.16
C ALA A 41 -3.52 6.71 -5.89
N GLY A 42 -3.51 8.04 -5.74
CA GLY A 42 -2.42 8.88 -6.22
C GLY A 42 -1.11 8.59 -5.48
N VAL A 43 -1.16 8.59 -4.15
CA VAL A 43 0.01 8.28 -3.29
C VAL A 43 0.58 6.89 -3.59
N VAL A 44 -0.27 5.89 -3.80
CA VAL A 44 0.16 4.54 -4.18
C VAL A 44 0.82 4.51 -5.56
N ARG A 45 0.31 5.27 -6.53
CA ARG A 45 0.94 5.39 -7.86
C ARG A 45 2.32 6.02 -7.79
N GLU A 46 2.48 7.08 -6.99
CA GLU A 46 3.80 7.69 -6.76
C GLU A 46 4.76 6.69 -6.11
N ALA A 47 4.30 5.94 -5.10
CA ALA A 47 5.11 4.91 -4.45
C ALA A 47 5.55 3.79 -5.42
N LEU A 48 4.68 3.38 -6.35
CA LEU A 48 5.02 2.40 -7.40
C LEU A 48 6.03 2.95 -8.42
N ALA A 49 6.09 4.27 -8.61
CA ALA A 49 7.04 4.91 -9.52
C ALA A 49 8.45 5.04 -8.92
N GLU A 50 8.59 4.91 -7.60
CA GLU A 50 9.87 5.03 -6.89
C GLU A 50 10.89 3.99 -7.38
N PRO A 51 12.14 4.39 -7.67
CA PRO A 51 13.18 3.47 -8.13
C PRO A 51 13.43 2.30 -7.18
N ALA A 52 13.30 2.53 -5.87
CA ALA A 52 13.47 1.48 -4.86
C ALA A 52 12.44 0.35 -5.02
N VAL A 53 11.18 0.69 -5.35
CA VAL A 53 10.11 -0.29 -5.56
C VAL A 53 10.25 -0.98 -6.92
N ARG A 54 10.61 -0.22 -7.95
CA ARG A 54 10.79 -0.75 -9.31
C ARG A 54 11.95 -1.72 -9.43
N ASN A 55 13.03 -1.48 -8.69
CA ASN A 55 14.25 -2.30 -8.70
C ASN A 55 14.29 -3.29 -7.53
N ALA A 56 13.12 -3.74 -7.06
CA ALA A 56 13.04 -4.65 -5.93
C ALA A 56 13.66 -6.02 -6.24
N ASP A 57 14.64 -6.42 -5.43
CA ASP A 57 15.44 -7.63 -5.66
C ASP A 57 15.09 -8.77 -4.71
N SER A 58 14.87 -8.48 -3.43
CA SER A 58 14.48 -9.51 -2.48
C SER A 58 13.03 -10.00 -2.72
N ALA A 59 12.74 -11.23 -2.28
CA ALA A 59 11.38 -11.77 -2.38
C ALA A 59 10.37 -10.90 -1.61
N ALA A 60 10.75 -10.38 -0.45
CA ALA A 60 9.91 -9.49 0.37
C ALA A 60 9.67 -8.14 -0.30
N ALA A 61 10.70 -7.54 -0.90
CA ALA A 61 10.59 -6.27 -1.61
C ALA A 61 9.70 -6.38 -2.86
N ARG A 62 9.83 -7.48 -3.61
CA ARG A 62 8.94 -7.76 -4.75
C ARG A 62 7.49 -8.03 -4.30
N ALA A 63 7.31 -8.74 -3.18
CA ALA A 63 5.98 -8.95 -2.61
C ALA A 63 5.34 -7.62 -2.17
N PHE A 64 6.13 -6.69 -1.62
CA PHE A 64 5.65 -5.35 -1.26
C PHE A 64 5.20 -4.54 -2.49
N ALA A 65 5.96 -4.59 -3.59
CA ALA A 65 5.54 -3.97 -4.85
C ALA A 65 4.19 -4.53 -5.35
N ARG A 66 3.96 -5.85 -5.21
CA ARG A 66 2.67 -6.47 -5.53
C ARG A 66 1.54 -5.97 -4.62
N VAL A 67 1.79 -5.83 -3.32
CA VAL A 67 0.81 -5.26 -2.38
C VAL A 67 0.43 -3.83 -2.77
N LEU A 68 1.39 -3.02 -3.22
CA LEU A 68 1.10 -1.67 -3.73
C LEU A 68 0.26 -1.71 -5.01
N GLU A 69 0.55 -2.63 -5.94
CA GLU A 69 -0.28 -2.81 -7.15
C GLU A 69 -1.71 -3.25 -6.79
N GLU A 70 -1.88 -4.18 -5.85
CA GLU A 70 -3.20 -4.59 -5.35
C GLU A 70 -3.94 -3.38 -4.74
N ALA A 71 -3.26 -2.58 -3.92
CA ALA A 71 -3.84 -1.39 -3.29
C ALA A 71 -4.22 -0.31 -4.32
N ARG A 72 -3.45 -0.16 -5.41
CA ARG A 72 -3.77 0.73 -6.53
C ARG A 72 -5.11 0.35 -7.17
N HIS A 73 -5.39 -0.94 -7.32
CA HIS A 73 -6.61 -1.46 -7.95
C HIS A 73 -7.78 -1.59 -6.97
N ALA A 74 -7.52 -1.70 -5.67
CA ALA A 74 -8.55 -1.77 -4.63
C ALA A 74 -9.33 -0.44 -4.43
N ALA A 75 -8.86 0.67 -5.00
CA ALA A 75 -9.59 1.93 -5.00
C ALA A 75 -10.56 2.00 -6.20
N PRO A 76 -11.85 1.64 -6.00
CA PRO A 76 -12.80 2.58 -5.40
C PRO A 76 -13.82 1.92 -4.44
N MET A 77 -13.57 1.96 -3.12
CA MET A 77 -14.60 1.60 -2.10
C MET A 77 -15.20 2.80 -1.36
N THR A 78 -14.98 4.03 -1.82
CA THR A 78 -15.87 5.16 -1.47
C THR A 78 -16.88 5.36 -2.61
N ARG A 79 -17.80 4.39 -2.75
CA ARG A 79 -19.11 4.74 -3.31
C ARG A 79 -19.71 5.65 -2.26
N GLY A 80 -19.66 6.94 -2.53
CA GLY A 80 -19.99 7.98 -1.57
C GLY A 80 -21.22 7.60 -0.75
N ARG A 81 -21.08 7.77 0.57
CA ARG A 81 -22.18 8.05 1.49
C ARG A 81 -22.82 9.39 1.09
N ARG A 82 -23.31 9.49 -0.15
CA ARG A 82 -24.15 10.58 -0.62
C ARG A 82 -25.50 10.30 -0.01
N GLY A 83 -25.81 11.05 1.05
CA GLY A 83 -27.06 10.94 1.77
C GLY A 83 -28.23 10.82 0.81
N ARG A 84 -28.94 9.69 0.87
CA ARG A 84 -30.37 9.76 0.71
C ARG A 84 -30.89 10.47 1.94
N ALA A 85 -30.92 11.79 1.82
CA ALA A 85 -31.77 12.65 2.63
C ALA A 85 -33.14 11.98 2.75
N ALA A 86 -33.65 12.04 3.97
CA ALA A 86 -35.01 11.70 4.35
C ALA A 86 -36.01 12.04 3.23
N ARG A 87 -36.71 11.02 2.73
CA ARG A 87 -38.10 11.20 2.35
C ARG A 87 -38.94 10.68 3.50
N VAL A 88 -39.10 11.54 4.50
CA VAL A 88 -40.38 11.60 5.21
C VAL A 88 -41.33 12.21 4.17
N VAL A 89 -42.25 11.40 3.67
CA VAL A 89 -43.47 11.89 3.04
C VAL A 89 -44.63 11.38 3.87
N HIS A 90 -45.54 12.32 4.06
CA HIS A 90 -46.63 12.41 5.01
C HIS A 90 -47.78 11.44 4.72
#